data_AF-A0A2D7S1F3-F1
#
_entry.id   AF-A0A2D7S1F3-F1
#
_cell.length_a   1.000
_cell.length_b   1.000
_cell.length_c   1.000
_cell.angle_alpha   90.00
_cell.angle_beta   90.00
_cell.angle_gamma   90.00
#
_symmetry.space_group_name_H-M   'P 1'
#
loop_
_entity.id
_entity.type
_entity.pdbx_description
1 polymer ?
#
loop_
_entity_poly.entity_id
_entity_poly.type
_entity_poly.pdbx_seq_one_letter_code
_entity_poly.pdbx_strand_id
1 'polypeptide(L)' 'MKLNTKKELWLLLSGFGIMFAVLSWLQESSILSTDLGWLKGLYALISGIILYLSFRKSL' A
#
# COMPACT_ATOMS: atom_id res chain seq x y z
N MET A 1 -14.12 -17.98 11.28
CA MET A 1 -13.66 -17.16 10.13
C MET A 1 -12.58 -17.94 9.39
N LYS A 2 -12.89 -18.52 8.23
CA LYS A 2 -11.93 -19.35 7.48
C LYS A 2 -10.97 -18.41 6.76
N LEU A 3 -9.81 -18.13 7.36
CA LEU A 3 -8.77 -17.30 6.74
C LEU A 3 -8.29 -18.01 5.46
N ASN A 4 -8.69 -17.51 4.30
CA ASN A 4 -8.08 -17.92 3.03
C ASN A 4 -6.79 -17.12 2.86
N THR A 5 -5.68 -17.68 3.35
CA THR A 5 -4.34 -17.08 3.32
C THR A 5 -3.94 -16.54 1.94
N LYS A 6 -4.36 -17.22 0.86
CA LYS A 6 -4.13 -16.76 -0.52
C LYS A 6 -4.86 -15.44 -0.84
N LYS A 7 -6.10 -15.32 -0.38
CA LYS A 7 -6.96 -14.14 -0.59
C LYS A 7 -6.44 -12.94 0.19
N GLU A 8 -5.95 -13.19 1.41
CA GLU A 8 -5.34 -12.17 2.26
C GLU A 8 -4.02 -11.66 1.69
N LEU A 9 -3.15 -12.57 1.24
CA LEU A 9 -1.91 -12.20 0.56
C LEU A 9 -2.21 -11.38 -0.70
N TRP A 10 -3.23 -11.79 -1.47
CA TRP A 10 -3.66 -11.06 -2.66
C TRP A 10 -4.15 -9.64 -2.36
N LEU A 11 -5.00 -9.48 -1.34
CA LEU A 11 -5.50 -8.18 -0.90
C LEU A 11 -4.37 -7.29 -0.38
N LEU A 12 -3.39 -7.85 0.34
CA LEU A 12 -2.23 -7.12 0.83
C LEU A 12 -1.32 -6.66 -0.32
N LEU A 13 -1.01 -7.54 -1.28
CA LEU A 13 -0.23 -7.20 -2.47
C LEU A 13 -0.92 -6.15 -3.33
N SER A 14 -2.24 -6.25 -3.48
CA SER A 14 -3.05 -5.29 -4.23
C SER A 14 -3.06 -3.92 -3.54
N GLY A 15 -3.31 -3.87 -2.22
CA GLY A 15 -3.29 -2.63 -1.44
C GLY A 15 -1.93 -1.94 -1.45
N PHE A 16 -0.85 -2.72 -1.35
CA PHE A 16 0.52 -2.23 -1.51
C PHE A 16 0.74 -1.62 -2.89
N GLY A 17 0.37 -2.33 -3.97
CA GLY A 17 0.55 -1.84 -5.34
C GLY A 17 -0.19 -0.54 -5.62
N ILE A 18 -1.44 -0.40 -5.12
CA ILE A 18 -2.23 0.82 -5.26
C ILE A 18 -1.55 2.00 -4.54
N MET A 19 -1.11 1.81 -3.29
CA MET A 19 -0.43 2.88 -2.54
C MET A 19 0.93 3.24 -3.14
N PHE A 20 1.66 2.26 -3.68
CA PHE A 20 2.91 2.50 -4.38
C PHE A 20 2.71 3.35 -5.64
N ALA A 21 1.66 3.06 -6.44
CA ALA A 21 1.31 3.87 -7.59
C ALA A 21 0.90 5.31 -7.22
N VAL A 22 0.09 5.48 -6.16
CA VAL A 22 -0.30 6.81 -5.65
C VAL A 22 0.91 7.60 -5.19
N LEU A 23 1.83 6.99 -4.42
CA LEU A 23 3.05 7.64 -3.97
C LEU A 23 3.99 7.98 -5.14
N SER A 24 4.10 7.10 -6.13
CA SER A 24 4.87 7.36 -7.35
C SER A 24 4.30 8.55 -8.12
N TRP A 25 2.97 8.66 -8.21
CA TRP A 25 2.30 9.78 -8.84
C TRP A 25 2.46 11.09 -8.07
N LEU A 26 2.39 11.06 -6.73
CA LEU A 26 2.63 12.24 -5.89
C LEU A 26 4.08 12.72 -5.97
N GLN A 27 5.03 11.80 -6.13
CA GLN A 27 6.43 12.12 -6.34
C GLN A 27 6.66 12.76 -7.72
N GLU A 28 6.04 12.23 -8.78
CA GLU A 28 6.06 12.83 -10.12
C GLU A 28 5.46 14.24 -10.11
N SER A 29 4.42 14.44 -9.31
CA SER A 29 3.73 15.74 -9.15
C SER A 29 4.53 16.77 -8.34
N SER A 30 5.76 16.47 -7.92
CA SER A 30 6.61 17.31 -7.04
C SER A 30 5.98 17.68 -5.69
N ILE A 31 4.92 16.98 -5.27
CA ILE A 31 4.27 17.16 -3.96
C ILE A 31 5.09 16.48 -2.87
N LEU A 32 5.79 15.39 -3.22
CA LEU A 32 6.70 14.64 -2.37
C LEU A 32 8.13 14.77 -2.90
N SER A 33 9.10 15.03 -2.01
CA SER A 33 10.51 15.15 -2.36
C SER A 33 11.04 13.90 -3.08
N THR A 34 11.71 14.11 -4.20
CA THR A 34 12.21 13.04 -5.09
C THR A 34 13.24 12.13 -4.44
N ASP A 35 13.87 12.58 -3.35
CA ASP A 35 14.87 11.86 -2.53
C ASP A 35 14.32 10.69 -1.70
N LEU A 36 13.03 10.37 -1.80
CA LEU A 36 12.42 9.29 -1.02
C LEU A 36 12.99 7.90 -1.32
N GLY A 37 13.84 7.71 -2.34
CA GLY A 37 14.67 6.51 -2.54
C GLY A 37 13.96 5.17 -2.24
N TRP A 38 14.46 4.40 -1.27
CA TRP A 38 13.82 3.16 -0.78
C TRP A 38 12.66 3.41 0.22
N LEU A 39 12.64 4.58 0.86
CA LEU A 39 11.66 4.96 1.89
C LEU A 39 10.25 5.03 1.32
N LYS A 40 10.07 5.37 0.03
CA LYS A 40 8.78 5.34 -0.66
C LYS A 40 8.13 3.94 -0.67
N GLY A 41 8.93 2.89 -0.85
CA GLY A 41 8.45 1.51 -0.74
C GLY A 41 8.00 1.18 0.70
N LEU A 42 8.72 1.68 1.70
CA LEU A 42 8.40 1.47 3.10
C LEU A 42 7.13 2.24 3.52
N TYR A 43 6.95 3.47 3.03
CA TYR A 43 5.71 4.23 3.17
C TYR A 43 4.53 3.55 2.49
N ALA A 44 4.71 3.03 1.27
CA ALA A 44 3.68 2.27 0.56
C ALA A 44 3.28 0.99 1.30
N LEU A 45 4.25 0.34 1.97
CA LEU A 45 4.00 -0.84 2.79
C LEU A 45 3.16 -0.50 4.02
N ILE A 46 3.53 0.54 4.76
CA ILE A 46 2.80 0.98 5.96
C ILE A 46 1.39 1.43 5.58
N SER A 47 1.25 2.28 4.56
CA SER A 47 -0.06 2.76 4.10
C SER A 47 -0.91 1.64 3.51
N GLY A 48 -0.31 0.72 2.75
CA GLY A 48 -0.98 -0.46 2.20
C GLY A 48 -1.48 -1.43 3.29
N ILE A 49 -0.71 -1.62 4.37
CA ILE A 49 -1.13 -2.40 5.54
C ILE A 49 -2.29 -1.72 6.27
N ILE A 50 -2.26 -0.40 6.46
CA ILE A 50 -3.35 0.37 7.08
C ILE A 50 -4.63 0.25 6.23
N LEU A 51 -4.50 0.31 4.91
CA LEU A 51 -5.60 0.15 3.96
C LEU A 51 -6.17 -1.27 4.01
N TYR A 52 -5.30 -2.28 4.05
CA TYR A 52 -5.68 -3.68 4.23
C TYR A 52 -6.43 -3.91 5.54
N LEU A 53 -5.94 -3.37 6.67
CA LEU A 53 -6.62 -3.49 7.97
C LEU A 53 -7.99 -2.80 7.98
N SER A 54 -8.11 -1.64 7.32
CA SER A 54 -9.37 -0.90 7.23
C SER A 54 -10.41 -1.66 6.39
N PHE A 55 -10.03 -2.18 5.23
CA PHE A 55 -10.92 -2.96 4.37
C PHE A 55 -11.23 -4.35 4.94
N ARG A 56 -10.27 -4.99 5.61
CA ARG A 56 -10.47 -6.28 6.30
C ARG A 56 -11.47 -6.18 7.44
N LYS A 57 -11.58 -5.02 8.11
CA LYS A 57 -12.57 -4.80 9.17
C LYS A 57 -13.98 -4.59 8.63
N SER A 58 -14.11 -4.19 7.36
CA SER A 58 -15.39 -3.89 6.71
C SER A 58 -16.01 -5.09 5.98
N LEU A 59 -15.35 -6.25 5.95
CA LEU A 59 -15.73 -7.42 5.15
C LEU A 59 -15.89 -8.67 6.04
#